data_AF-A0A415DZR9-F1
#
_entry.id   AF-A0A415DZR9-F1
#
_cell.length_a   1.000
_cell.length_b   1.000
_cell.length_c   1.000
_cell.angle_alpha   90.00
_cell.angle_beta   90.00
_cell.angle_gamma   90.00
#
_symmetry.space_group_name_H-M   'P 1'
#
loop_
_entity.id
_entity.type
_entity.pdbx_description
1 polymer ?
#
loop_
_entity_poly.entity_id
_entity_poly.type
_entity_poly.pdbx_seq_one_letter_code
_entity_poly.pdbx_strand_id
1 'polypeptide(L)'
;MNKKSLAIFCILSFLSCNFPQKNTIKPDSLFNMEVQDLNEDKFLEIKASRINPNAEKYFKPIRYVQLESDTNMLIGEVSKIVLKDDRIYIMDQWSTSSVFVFDENGRFVNRISHKGQGPEEYIDMRDMFYDNFENTINILTYGGSGNRYKIMSYDRNGSKLVKQRFIDLKIERADRMRDGHYVFHSKNASNEPDITMNVSVYSETMLRLYDGLPIRAGWVNRLASGDRSLCRDKDDNIYCTSDYTTDVYMVTTDSLWHCYHYDFGKYNFPKDLNRPEIIEKMGRAHQLNDYVLDLEDFYKGENYVVSSVLFKGRYRIIIYDEETQTINSFIASGFKCFSDNNMVLSTPADTYTHLFTNPSIIGDEQTKELKKHFKYPLREEDNPILIIYEFK
;
A
#
# COMPACT_ATOMS: atom_id res chain seq x y z
N MET A 1 52.35 52.66 -10.61
CA MET A 1 52.10 51.41 -9.87
C MET A 1 50.74 51.52 -9.17
N ASN A 2 49.82 50.60 -9.49
CA ASN A 2 48.81 49.98 -8.61
C ASN A 2 47.81 50.88 -7.83
N LYS A 3 46.50 50.67 -7.83
CA LYS A 3 45.65 49.53 -8.24
C LYS A 3 44.23 50.09 -8.50
N LYS A 4 43.64 49.71 -9.63
CA LYS A 4 42.19 49.77 -9.85
C LYS A 4 41.58 48.54 -9.19
N SER A 5 40.69 48.69 -8.20
CA SER A 5 39.83 47.59 -7.76
C SER A 5 38.51 47.65 -8.52
N LEU A 6 38.34 46.66 -9.39
CA LEU A 6 37.15 46.36 -10.19
C LEU A 6 36.13 45.68 -9.25
N ALA A 7 34.99 46.33 -9.01
CA ALA A 7 33.88 45.68 -8.33
C ALA A 7 33.14 44.78 -9.34
N ILE A 8 33.31 43.46 -9.20
CA ILE A 8 32.58 42.46 -9.99
C ILE A 8 31.23 42.25 -9.31
N PHE A 9 30.17 42.73 -9.96
CA PHE A 9 28.79 42.44 -9.59
C PHE A 9 28.46 41.03 -10.09
N CYS A 10 28.57 40.02 -9.21
CA CYS A 10 28.07 38.67 -9.51
C CYS A 10 26.54 38.69 -9.44
N ILE A 11 25.90 38.80 -10.61
CA ILE A 11 24.47 38.51 -10.76
C ILE A 11 24.33 36.99 -10.64
N LEU A 12 24.02 36.51 -9.44
CA LEU A 12 23.51 35.15 -9.22
C LEU A 12 22.09 35.10 -9.78
N SER A 13 21.98 34.78 -11.06
CA SER A 13 20.75 34.30 -11.66
C SER A 13 20.39 32.98 -11.00
N PHE A 14 19.56 33.02 -9.95
CA PHE A 14 18.81 31.85 -9.53
C PHE A 14 17.86 31.48 -10.66
N LEU A 15 18.33 30.58 -11.52
CA LEU A 15 17.50 29.78 -12.39
C LEU A 15 16.55 29.03 -11.46
N SER A 16 15.33 29.55 -11.30
CA SER A 16 14.23 28.76 -10.77
C SER A 16 14.06 27.59 -11.72
N CYS A 17 14.37 26.38 -11.26
CA CYS A 17 13.87 25.18 -11.90
C CYS A 17 12.34 25.28 -11.83
N ASN A 18 11.72 25.78 -12.90
CA ASN A 18 10.30 25.58 -13.16
C ASN A 18 10.13 24.08 -13.40
N PHE A 19 9.92 23.32 -12.33
CA PHE A 19 9.23 22.07 -12.47
C PHE A 19 7.87 22.41 -13.09
N PRO A 20 7.47 21.78 -14.21
CA PRO A 20 6.12 21.93 -14.69
C PRO A 20 5.21 21.41 -13.58
N GLN A 21 4.55 22.33 -12.89
CA GLN A 21 3.46 22.04 -11.97
C GLN A 21 2.38 21.40 -12.85
N LYS A 22 2.36 20.07 -12.91
CA LYS A 22 1.27 19.35 -13.53
C LYS A 22 0.05 19.77 -12.72
N ASN A 23 -0.82 20.59 -13.29
CA ASN A 23 -2.06 20.98 -12.64
C ASN A 23 -2.77 19.68 -12.23
N THR A 24 -2.82 19.40 -10.94
CA THR A 24 -3.64 18.32 -10.41
C THR A 24 -5.07 18.68 -10.78
N ILE A 25 -5.61 18.00 -11.81
CA ILE A 25 -6.94 18.29 -12.30
C ILE A 25 -7.89 17.95 -11.17
N LYS A 26 -8.63 18.96 -10.70
CA LYS A 26 -9.71 18.77 -9.74
C LYS A 26 -10.76 17.86 -10.36
N PRO A 27 -11.09 16.70 -9.75
CA PRO A 27 -12.25 15.94 -10.17
C PRO A 27 -13.47 16.85 -10.04
N ASP A 28 -14.21 17.02 -11.12
CA ASP A 28 -15.32 17.99 -11.21
C ASP A 28 -16.48 17.64 -10.26
N SER A 29 -16.56 16.39 -9.78
CA SER A 29 -17.59 15.92 -8.86
C SER A 29 -17.23 14.60 -8.17
N LEU A 30 -17.82 14.35 -7.01
CA LEU A 30 -17.84 13.04 -6.34
C LEU A 30 -18.45 11.97 -7.25
N PHE A 31 -17.75 10.85 -7.43
CA PHE A 31 -18.26 9.70 -8.16
C PHE A 31 -18.82 8.64 -7.21
N ASN A 32 -20.10 8.29 -7.39
CA ASN A 32 -20.78 7.27 -6.58
C ASN A 32 -20.74 5.91 -7.31
N MET A 33 -20.13 4.91 -6.68
CA MET A 33 -20.03 3.54 -7.19
C MET A 33 -21.05 2.64 -6.52
N GLU A 34 -22.09 2.25 -7.25
CA GLU A 34 -23.08 1.28 -6.78
C GLU A 34 -22.58 -0.16 -6.96
N VAL A 35 -22.21 -0.83 -5.87
CA VAL A 35 -21.66 -2.18 -5.90
C VAL A 35 -22.74 -3.21 -5.53
N GLN A 36 -23.29 -3.88 -6.53
CA GLN A 36 -24.41 -4.82 -6.37
C GLN A 36 -23.97 -6.30 -6.28
N ASP A 37 -22.80 -6.65 -6.82
CA ASP A 37 -22.34 -8.03 -7.07
C ASP A 37 -21.59 -8.71 -5.91
N LEU A 38 -21.67 -8.16 -4.70
CA LEU A 38 -20.76 -8.54 -3.62
C LEU A 38 -21.04 -9.91 -2.99
N ASN A 39 -22.23 -10.48 -3.21
CA ASN A 39 -22.62 -11.77 -2.64
C ASN A 39 -22.32 -12.95 -3.57
N GLU A 40 -21.88 -12.71 -4.80
CA GLU A 40 -21.57 -13.78 -5.75
C GLU A 40 -20.17 -14.35 -5.51
N ASP A 41 -20.03 -15.67 -5.46
CA ASP A 41 -18.74 -16.35 -5.30
C ASP A 41 -17.99 -16.44 -6.64
N LYS A 42 -17.60 -15.27 -7.17
CA LYS A 42 -16.73 -15.12 -8.34
C LYS A 42 -15.27 -15.13 -7.89
N PHE A 43 -14.58 -16.27 -7.95
CA PHE A 43 -13.14 -16.31 -7.68
C PHE A 43 -12.35 -15.71 -8.84
N LEU A 44 -11.31 -14.94 -8.54
CA LEU A 44 -10.37 -14.37 -9.52
C LEU A 44 -9.60 -15.49 -10.23
N GLU A 45 -9.07 -16.44 -9.46
CA GLU A 45 -8.41 -17.64 -9.98
C GLU A 45 -9.33 -18.85 -9.87
N ILE A 46 -9.43 -19.60 -10.96
CA ILE A 46 -10.12 -20.88 -11.07
C ILE A 46 -9.06 -21.96 -11.24
N LYS A 47 -9.08 -23.00 -10.39
CA LYS A 47 -8.15 -24.15 -10.44
C LYS A 47 -6.66 -23.74 -10.40
N ALA A 48 -6.30 -22.86 -9.46
CA ALA A 48 -4.92 -22.52 -9.05
C ALA A 48 -3.96 -21.93 -10.11
N SER A 49 -4.47 -21.51 -11.28
CA SER A 49 -3.66 -20.79 -12.28
C SER A 49 -4.45 -20.21 -13.45
N ARG A 50 -5.69 -20.66 -13.68
CA ARG A 50 -6.53 -20.11 -14.74
C ARG A 50 -7.31 -18.93 -14.20
N ILE A 51 -7.03 -17.73 -14.69
CA ILE A 51 -7.83 -16.57 -14.36
C ILE A 51 -9.28 -16.77 -14.82
N ASN A 52 -10.22 -16.23 -14.06
CA ASN A 52 -11.63 -16.25 -14.40
C ASN A 52 -11.84 -15.55 -15.75
N PRO A 53 -12.57 -16.15 -16.71
CA PRO A 53 -12.83 -15.53 -18.01
C PRO A 53 -13.44 -14.12 -17.92
N ASN A 54 -14.24 -13.85 -16.89
CA ASN A 54 -14.81 -12.52 -16.66
C ASN A 54 -13.78 -11.50 -16.13
N ALA A 55 -12.64 -11.98 -15.61
CA ALA A 55 -11.53 -11.17 -15.16
C ALA A 55 -10.38 -11.06 -16.19
N GLU A 56 -10.26 -12.02 -17.12
CA GLU A 56 -9.23 -12.05 -18.19
C GLU A 56 -9.17 -10.75 -19.00
N LYS A 57 -10.29 -10.04 -19.13
CA LYS A 57 -10.32 -8.77 -19.86
C LYS A 57 -9.50 -7.66 -19.19
N TYR A 58 -9.34 -7.68 -17.86
CA TYR A 58 -8.67 -6.61 -17.11
C TYR A 58 -7.15 -6.72 -17.04
N PHE A 59 -6.61 -7.94 -17.22
CA PHE A 59 -5.21 -8.23 -16.91
C PHE A 59 -4.43 -8.77 -18.10
N LYS A 60 -3.17 -8.39 -18.22
CA LYS A 60 -2.19 -9.02 -19.10
C LYS A 60 -1.86 -10.44 -18.59
N PRO A 61 -1.14 -11.27 -19.38
CA PRO A 61 -0.75 -12.60 -18.95
C PRO A 61 -0.04 -12.61 -17.58
N ILE A 62 -0.38 -13.58 -16.75
CA ILE A 62 0.04 -13.69 -15.36
C ILE A 62 1.56 -13.95 -15.27
N ARG A 63 2.22 -13.32 -14.30
CA ARG A 63 3.62 -13.55 -13.98
C ARG A 63 3.78 -14.15 -12.59
N TYR A 64 4.42 -15.31 -12.52
CA TYR A 64 4.85 -15.91 -11.25
C TYR A 64 6.30 -15.53 -10.96
N VAL A 65 6.57 -15.14 -9.71
CA VAL A 65 7.92 -14.79 -9.24
C VAL A 65 8.27 -15.70 -8.07
N GLN A 66 9.24 -16.58 -8.31
CA GLN A 66 9.90 -17.34 -7.25
C GLN A 66 10.92 -16.44 -6.57
N LEU A 67 10.68 -16.12 -5.30
CA LEU A 67 11.64 -15.38 -4.49
C LEU A 67 12.78 -16.31 -4.05
N GLU A 68 14.02 -15.85 -4.20
CA GLU A 68 15.21 -16.56 -3.75
C GLU A 68 15.09 -16.86 -2.25
N SER A 69 15.45 -18.09 -1.88
CA SER A 69 15.18 -18.65 -0.56
C SER A 69 16.44 -19.27 0.04
N ASP A 70 16.99 -18.58 1.04
CA ASP A 70 18.05 -19.06 1.93
C ASP A 70 17.69 -18.65 3.38
N THR A 71 18.26 -19.32 4.36
CA THR A 71 18.12 -19.10 5.82
C THR A 71 18.13 -17.64 6.25
N ASN A 72 18.99 -16.78 5.66
CA ASN A 72 19.06 -15.36 6.00
C ASN A 72 18.03 -14.47 5.28
N MET A 73 17.27 -15.05 4.35
CA MET A 73 16.39 -14.40 3.39
C MET A 73 14.93 -14.87 3.51
N LEU A 74 14.61 -15.71 4.51
CA LEU A 74 13.25 -16.20 4.72
C LEU A 74 12.34 -15.10 5.26
N ILE A 75 11.20 -14.94 4.59
CA ILE A 75 10.12 -14.02 4.96
C ILE A 75 9.17 -14.80 5.87
N GLY A 76 8.92 -14.29 7.08
CA GLY A 76 7.92 -14.89 7.97
C GLY A 76 6.51 -14.50 7.57
N GLU A 77 6.25 -13.21 7.44
CA GLU A 77 4.96 -12.68 7.01
C GLU A 77 5.11 -11.57 5.98
N VAL A 78 4.33 -11.63 4.90
CA VAL A 78 4.24 -10.54 3.92
C VAL A 78 3.21 -9.51 4.42
N SER A 79 3.69 -8.47 5.11
CA SER A 79 2.87 -7.37 5.64
C SER A 79 2.55 -6.32 4.57
N LYS A 80 3.54 -5.90 3.77
CA LYS A 80 3.37 -4.94 2.67
C LYS A 80 4.33 -5.25 1.53
N ILE A 81 3.86 -5.07 0.29
CA ILE A 81 4.69 -5.14 -0.91
C ILE A 81 4.67 -3.76 -1.58
N VAL A 82 5.82 -3.33 -2.07
CA VAL A 82 5.93 -2.22 -3.03
C VAL A 82 6.70 -2.72 -4.24
N LEU A 83 6.12 -2.57 -5.41
CA LEU A 83 6.79 -2.77 -6.70
C LEU A 83 7.21 -1.40 -7.21
N LYS A 84 8.49 -1.25 -7.58
CA LYS A 84 8.96 -0.02 -8.18
C LYS A 84 10.27 -0.21 -8.91
N ASP A 85 10.39 0.36 -10.11
CA ASP A 85 11.63 0.45 -10.89
C ASP A 85 12.45 -0.83 -10.79
N ASP A 86 11.98 -1.95 -11.35
CA ASP A 86 12.67 -3.26 -11.34
C ASP A 86 13.00 -3.88 -9.96
N ARG A 87 12.39 -3.39 -8.88
CA ARG A 87 12.53 -3.91 -7.52
C ARG A 87 11.21 -4.35 -6.91
N ILE A 88 11.30 -5.36 -6.05
CA ILE A 88 10.22 -5.84 -5.20
C ILE A 88 10.68 -5.62 -3.75
N TYR A 89 10.01 -4.74 -3.04
CA TYR A 89 10.23 -4.50 -1.61
C TYR A 89 9.16 -5.24 -0.83
N ILE A 90 9.57 -6.11 0.10
CA ILE A 90 8.67 -6.88 0.95
C ILE A 90 8.96 -6.54 2.40
N MET A 91 7.98 -5.95 3.07
CA MET A 91 8.02 -5.68 4.50
C MET A 91 7.46 -6.87 5.26
N ASP A 92 8.25 -7.39 6.19
CA ASP A 92 7.84 -8.31 7.23
C ASP A 92 7.92 -7.58 8.56
N GLN A 93 6.79 -7.03 8.97
CA GLN A 93 6.71 -6.16 10.13
C GLN A 93 6.82 -6.93 11.45
N TRP A 94 6.20 -8.11 11.51
CA TRP A 94 5.91 -8.82 12.75
C TRP A 94 6.89 -9.95 13.05
N SER A 95 7.32 -10.71 12.04
CA SER A 95 8.15 -11.90 12.25
C SER A 95 9.63 -11.56 12.29
N THR A 96 10.12 -10.87 11.25
CA THR A 96 11.55 -10.52 11.15
C THR A 96 11.83 -9.03 11.36
N SER A 97 10.81 -8.17 11.39
CA SER A 97 10.94 -6.70 11.49
C SER A 97 11.94 -6.14 10.47
N SER A 98 11.80 -6.60 9.23
CA SER A 98 12.77 -6.38 8.15
C SER A 98 12.07 -5.98 6.86
N VAL A 99 12.81 -5.31 5.98
CA VAL A 99 12.42 -5.12 4.58
C VAL A 99 13.39 -5.93 3.71
N PHE A 100 12.84 -6.84 2.91
CA PHE A 100 13.58 -7.60 1.91
C PHE A 100 13.47 -6.91 0.56
N VAL A 101 14.59 -6.82 -0.15
CA VAL A 101 14.68 -6.21 -1.47
C VAL A 101 15.07 -7.31 -2.45
N PHE A 102 14.23 -7.52 -3.47
CA PHE A 102 14.51 -8.42 -4.58
C PHE A 102 14.52 -7.64 -5.90
N ASP A 103 15.16 -8.21 -6.91
CA ASP A 103 14.94 -7.76 -8.28
C ASP A 103 13.57 -8.23 -8.80
N GLU A 104 13.14 -7.72 -9.94
CA GLU A 104 11.88 -8.11 -10.57
C GLU A 104 11.75 -9.61 -10.86
N ASN A 105 12.86 -10.34 -10.92
CA ASN A 105 12.94 -11.77 -11.22
C ASN A 105 12.93 -12.64 -9.96
N GLY A 106 12.88 -12.02 -8.78
CA GLY A 106 12.86 -12.67 -7.47
C GLY A 106 14.25 -12.98 -6.90
N ARG A 107 15.35 -12.49 -7.50
CA ARG A 107 16.69 -12.67 -6.92
C ARG A 107 16.89 -11.71 -5.76
N PHE A 108 17.52 -12.20 -4.71
CA PHE A 108 17.77 -11.40 -3.51
C PHE A 108 18.79 -10.31 -3.81
N VAL A 109 18.45 -9.07 -3.44
CA VAL A 109 19.34 -7.91 -3.57
C VAL A 109 19.88 -7.52 -2.19
N ASN A 110 19.00 -7.36 -1.21
CA ASN A 110 19.39 -6.88 0.11
C ASN A 110 18.30 -7.09 1.17
N ARG A 111 18.66 -6.91 2.44
CA ARG A 111 17.76 -6.88 3.58
C ARG A 111 18.07 -5.70 4.50
N ILE A 112 17.08 -4.87 4.75
CA ILE A 112 17.13 -3.81 5.76
C ILE A 112 16.63 -4.40 7.07
N SER A 113 17.52 -4.55 8.05
CA SER A 113 17.24 -5.20 9.34
C SER A 113 18.07 -4.57 10.47
N HIS A 114 17.74 -3.34 10.85
CA HIS A 114 18.45 -2.58 11.89
C HIS A 114 17.66 -2.49 13.19
N LYS A 115 17.25 -3.64 13.75
CA LYS A 115 16.50 -3.66 15.01
C LYS A 115 17.42 -3.35 16.20
N GLY A 116 17.05 -2.37 17.02
CA GLY A 116 17.82 -1.97 18.20
C GLY A 116 17.46 -0.59 18.73
N GLN A 117 18.34 0.00 19.54
CA GLN A 117 18.11 1.29 20.23
C GLN A 117 19.07 2.40 19.81
N GLY A 118 20.04 2.10 18.93
CA GLY A 118 20.98 3.05 18.38
C GLY A 118 20.33 4.13 17.50
N PRO A 119 21.07 5.19 17.15
CA PRO A 119 20.56 6.29 16.31
C PRO A 119 20.02 5.82 14.95
N GLU A 120 20.71 4.86 14.33
CA GLU A 120 20.38 4.27 13.03
C GLU A 120 19.57 2.96 13.15
N GLU A 121 19.07 2.64 14.35
CA GLU A 121 18.29 1.44 14.62
C GLU A 121 16.83 1.78 14.92
N TYR A 122 15.93 0.81 14.82
CA TYR A 122 14.51 0.96 15.14
C TYR A 122 14.02 -0.14 16.09
N ILE A 123 13.01 0.17 16.88
CA ILE A 123 12.35 -0.81 17.76
C ILE A 123 11.16 -1.40 17.04
N ASP A 124 10.31 -0.53 16.49
CA ASP A 124 9.10 -0.88 15.77
C ASP A 124 9.13 -0.33 14.36
N MET A 125 8.77 -1.18 13.40
CA MET A 125 8.44 -0.79 12.03
C MET A 125 6.93 -0.57 11.94
N ARG A 126 6.50 0.53 11.33
CA ARG A 126 5.08 0.91 11.22
C ARG A 126 4.60 0.84 9.77
N ASP A 127 5.38 1.39 8.84
CA ASP A 127 5.03 1.44 7.43
C ASP A 127 6.27 1.49 6.54
N MET A 128 6.07 1.21 5.25
CA MET A 128 7.07 1.29 4.20
C MET A 128 6.46 1.96 2.95
N PHE A 129 7.17 2.91 2.36
CA PHE A 129 6.74 3.55 1.10
C PHE A 129 7.95 3.90 0.24
N TYR A 130 7.72 3.98 -1.08
CA TYR A 130 8.74 4.45 -2.01
C TYR A 130 8.55 5.94 -2.27
N ASP A 131 9.63 6.70 -2.13
CA ASP A 131 9.65 8.12 -2.41
C ASP A 131 10.17 8.36 -3.84
N ASN A 132 9.25 8.70 -4.75
CA ASN A 132 9.59 9.00 -6.14
C ASN A 132 10.34 10.33 -6.32
N PHE A 133 10.27 11.25 -5.34
CA PHE A 133 10.98 12.53 -5.41
C PHE A 133 12.48 12.35 -5.20
N GLU A 134 12.88 11.45 -4.29
CA GLU A 134 14.30 11.18 -3.97
C GLU A 134 14.81 9.83 -4.44
N ASN A 135 13.93 8.99 -4.99
CA ASN A 135 14.24 7.64 -5.42
C ASN A 135 14.76 6.75 -4.27
N THR A 136 14.04 6.77 -3.15
CA THR A 136 14.42 6.09 -1.90
C THR A 136 13.32 5.17 -1.38
N ILE A 137 13.71 4.05 -0.76
CA ILE A 137 12.79 3.24 0.04
C ILE A 137 12.79 3.81 1.47
N ASN A 138 11.60 4.11 1.98
CA ASN A 138 11.42 4.79 3.26
C ASN A 138 10.69 3.88 4.22
N ILE A 139 11.18 3.84 5.45
CA ILE A 139 10.59 3.05 6.54
C ILE A 139 10.17 4.02 7.64
N LEU A 140 8.86 4.04 7.92
CA LEU A 140 8.33 4.70 9.11
C LEU A 140 8.56 3.78 10.31
N THR A 141 9.24 4.32 11.30
CA THR A 141 9.62 3.58 12.51
C THR A 141 9.24 4.35 13.75
N TYR A 142 9.12 3.63 14.86
CA TYR A 142 8.99 4.18 16.19
C TYR A 142 10.05 3.58 17.12
N GLY A 143 10.62 4.42 17.99
CA GLY A 143 11.60 4.02 18.99
C GLY A 143 13.04 4.47 18.71
N GLY A 144 14.00 3.89 19.42
CA GLY A 144 15.41 4.31 19.43
C GLY A 144 15.69 5.48 20.38
N SER A 145 16.83 6.16 20.20
CA SER A 145 17.21 7.32 21.01
C SER A 145 16.12 8.41 21.00
N GLY A 146 15.55 8.67 22.17
CA GLY A 146 14.48 9.67 22.37
C GLY A 146 13.05 9.13 22.21
N ASN A 147 12.84 7.87 21.83
CA ASN A 147 11.53 7.22 21.75
C ASN A 147 10.49 8.01 20.92
N ARG A 148 10.87 8.34 19.68
CA ARG A 148 10.05 9.14 18.75
C ARG A 148 9.83 8.43 17.43
N TYR A 149 8.85 8.91 16.65
CA TYR A 149 8.69 8.47 15.28
C TYR A 149 9.80 9.03 14.41
N LYS A 150 10.23 8.25 13.42
CA LYS A 150 11.16 8.73 12.40
C LYS A 150 10.96 7.99 11.07
N ILE A 151 11.18 8.70 9.98
CA ILE A 151 11.35 8.11 8.65
C ILE A 151 12.84 7.89 8.43
N MET A 152 13.18 6.65 8.09
CA MET A 152 14.52 6.24 7.67
C MET A 152 14.50 5.99 6.17
N SER A 153 15.24 6.80 5.42
CA SER A 153 15.29 6.75 3.95
C SER A 153 16.56 6.02 3.52
N TYR A 154 16.43 4.96 2.74
CA TYR A 154 17.53 4.20 2.17
C TYR A 154 17.57 4.38 0.66
N ASP A 155 18.75 4.17 0.06
CA ASP A 155 18.84 4.07 -1.40
C ASP A 155 17.90 2.99 -1.97
N ARG A 156 17.67 2.99 -3.29
CA ARG A 156 16.76 2.04 -3.94
C ARG A 156 17.10 0.56 -3.72
N ASN A 157 18.33 0.20 -3.35
CA ASN A 157 18.71 -1.19 -3.05
C ASN A 157 18.66 -1.49 -1.54
N GLY A 158 18.24 -0.53 -0.72
CA GLY A 158 18.25 -0.63 0.74
C GLY A 158 19.66 -0.69 1.33
N SER A 159 20.71 -0.42 0.56
CA SER A 159 22.10 -0.72 0.94
C SER A 159 22.71 0.34 1.85
N LYS A 160 22.25 1.59 1.73
CA LYS A 160 22.73 2.71 2.52
C LYS A 160 21.57 3.55 3.05
N LEU A 161 21.60 3.82 4.36
CA LEU A 161 20.79 4.87 4.97
C LEU A 161 21.27 6.24 4.48
N VAL A 162 20.42 6.97 3.78
CA VAL A 162 20.75 8.29 3.21
C VAL A 162 20.20 9.43 4.04
N LYS A 163 19.12 9.21 4.80
CA LYS A 163 18.46 10.25 5.57
C LYS A 163 17.68 9.70 6.76
N GLN A 164 17.62 10.49 7.82
CA GLN A 164 16.66 10.32 8.90
C GLN A 164 15.87 11.62 9.11
N ARG A 165 14.56 11.48 9.33
CA ARG A 165 13.65 12.58 9.65
C ARG A 165 12.85 12.20 10.89
N PHE A 166 13.03 12.94 11.98
CA PHE A 166 12.23 12.76 13.19
C PHE A 166 10.86 13.39 13.01
N ILE A 167 9.85 12.75 13.60
CA ILE A 167 8.46 13.14 13.53
C ILE A 167 7.93 13.18 14.96
N ASP A 168 7.49 14.36 15.40
CA ASP A 168 6.94 14.57 16.73
C ASP A 168 5.41 14.35 16.74
N LEU A 169 4.95 13.32 16.02
CA LEU A 169 3.53 12.97 15.84
C LEU A 169 3.34 11.47 15.98
N LYS A 170 2.21 11.03 16.56
CA LYS A 170 1.76 9.64 16.45
C LYS A 170 1.13 9.44 15.09
N ILE A 171 1.78 8.63 14.26
CA ILE A 171 1.37 8.34 12.89
C ILE A 171 1.53 6.85 12.62
N GLU A 172 0.65 6.29 11.79
CA GLU A 172 0.68 4.85 11.46
C GLU A 172 1.02 4.62 9.99
N ARG A 173 0.69 5.57 9.11
CA ARG A 173 1.06 5.54 7.69
C ARG A 173 1.72 6.83 7.26
N ALA A 174 2.63 6.71 6.30
CA ALA A 174 3.30 7.84 5.70
C ALA A 174 3.47 7.62 4.20
N ASP A 175 3.39 8.69 3.44
CA ASP A 175 3.77 8.70 2.05
C ASP A 175 4.28 10.10 1.64
N ARG A 176 4.83 10.24 0.41
CA ARG A 176 5.41 11.51 -0.05
C ARG A 176 4.98 11.93 -1.46
N MET A 177 4.37 13.09 -1.60
CA MET A 177 3.97 13.63 -2.89
C MET A 177 5.18 13.87 -3.81
N ARG A 178 4.93 13.91 -5.13
CA ARG A 178 5.95 14.18 -6.15
C ARG A 178 6.67 15.52 -6.01
N ASP A 179 6.04 16.48 -5.34
CA ASP A 179 6.58 17.81 -5.08
C ASP A 179 7.29 17.89 -3.71
N GLY A 180 7.49 16.75 -3.05
CA GLY A 180 8.28 16.63 -1.83
C GLY A 180 7.50 16.78 -0.52
N HIS A 181 6.20 17.05 -0.55
CA HIS A 181 5.35 17.12 0.65
C HIS A 181 5.09 15.75 1.26
N TYR A 182 5.10 15.66 2.58
CA TYR A 182 4.76 14.44 3.32
C TYR A 182 3.26 14.39 3.60
N VAL A 183 2.68 13.20 3.47
CA VAL A 183 1.32 12.87 3.88
C VAL A 183 1.39 11.87 5.00
N PHE A 184 0.76 12.16 6.14
CA PHE A 184 0.68 11.24 7.26
C PHE A 184 -0.77 10.88 7.55
N HIS A 185 -0.99 9.60 7.87
CA HIS A 185 -2.26 9.10 8.37
C HIS A 185 -2.07 8.54 9.79
N SER A 186 -2.84 9.02 10.75
CA SER A 186 -2.70 8.65 12.16
C SER A 186 -3.50 7.42 12.56
N LYS A 187 -4.55 7.04 11.79
CA LYS A 187 -5.44 5.91 12.12
C LYS A 187 -6.01 6.03 13.54
N ASN A 188 -6.45 7.23 13.87
CA ASN A 188 -6.91 7.69 15.19
C ASN A 188 -5.84 7.72 16.30
N ALA A 189 -4.57 7.42 16.02
CA ALA A 189 -3.49 7.64 16.97
C ALA A 189 -3.31 9.15 17.21
N SER A 190 -3.18 9.55 18.48
CA SER A 190 -3.22 10.96 18.83
C SER A 190 -2.30 11.33 20.01
N ASN A 191 -1.70 12.50 19.89
CA ASN A 191 -0.94 13.19 20.93
C ASN A 191 -1.75 14.40 21.42
N GLU A 192 -3.00 14.21 21.86
CA GLU A 192 -3.84 15.33 22.30
C GLU A 192 -3.09 16.28 23.26
N PRO A 193 -3.28 17.61 23.10
CA PRO A 193 -4.28 18.26 22.23
C PRO A 193 -3.81 18.49 20.78
N ASP A 194 -2.58 18.12 20.41
CA ASP A 194 -1.92 18.60 19.19
C ASP A 194 -2.38 17.91 17.89
N ILE A 195 -2.88 16.67 18.01
CA ILE A 195 -3.34 15.85 16.87
C ILE A 195 -4.78 15.41 17.12
N THR A 196 -5.71 15.98 16.38
CA THR A 196 -7.14 15.62 16.42
C THR A 196 -7.66 15.22 15.05
N MET A 197 -6.75 14.95 14.11
CA MET A 197 -7.04 14.75 12.69
C MET A 197 -6.39 13.46 12.22
N ASN A 198 -7.04 12.75 11.30
CA ASN A 198 -6.55 11.49 10.76
C ASN A 198 -5.52 11.71 9.67
N VAL A 199 -5.66 12.77 8.86
CA VAL A 199 -4.75 13.06 7.75
C VAL A 199 -4.11 14.42 7.95
N SER A 200 -2.81 14.49 7.71
CA SER A 200 -2.04 15.73 7.80
C SER A 200 -1.01 15.80 6.67
N VAL A 201 -0.78 17.01 6.17
CA VAL A 201 0.18 17.29 5.09
C VAL A 201 1.24 18.26 5.60
N TYR A 202 2.49 17.91 5.34
CA TYR A 202 3.67 18.63 5.80
C TYR A 202 4.58 18.98 4.63
N SER A 203 5.22 20.14 4.69
CA SER A 203 6.34 20.47 3.80
C SER A 203 7.54 19.57 4.03
N GLU A 204 8.51 19.64 3.11
CA GLU A 204 9.78 18.91 3.23
C GLU A 204 10.55 19.21 4.54
N THR A 205 10.40 20.43 5.07
CA THR A 205 11.01 20.87 6.33
C THR A 205 10.17 20.56 7.57
N MET A 206 9.11 19.75 7.42
CA MET A 206 8.17 19.36 8.48
C MET A 206 7.37 20.53 9.07
N LEU A 207 7.15 21.60 8.30
CA LEU A 207 6.09 22.57 8.61
C LEU A 207 4.73 22.00 8.19
N ARG A 208 3.77 21.94 9.13
CA ARG A 208 2.39 21.52 8.89
C ARG A 208 1.69 22.52 7.97
N LEU A 209 1.07 22.01 6.89
CA LEU A 209 0.39 22.82 5.88
C LEU A 209 -1.14 22.65 5.94
N TYR A 210 -1.59 21.41 6.16
CA TYR A 210 -3.01 21.08 6.14
C TYR A 210 -3.30 19.89 7.07
N ASP A 211 -4.51 19.88 7.65
CA ASP A 211 -5.07 18.74 8.36
C ASP A 211 -6.51 18.47 7.90
N GLY A 212 -6.92 17.21 7.88
CA GLY A 212 -8.27 16.80 7.51
C GLY A 212 -8.71 15.49 8.16
N LEU A 213 -10.00 15.19 7.99
CA LEU A 213 -10.68 14.03 8.60
C LEU A 213 -10.53 14.01 10.14
N PRO A 214 -11.31 14.84 10.87
CA PRO A 214 -11.24 14.88 12.33
C PRO A 214 -11.46 13.52 12.99
N ILE A 215 -10.63 13.19 13.97
CA ILE A 215 -10.83 12.03 14.84
C ILE A 215 -12.04 12.33 15.73
N ARG A 216 -13.07 11.51 15.60
CA ARG A 216 -14.26 11.59 16.47
C ARG A 216 -13.83 11.33 17.92
N ALA A 217 -14.34 12.11 18.87
CA ALA A 217 -13.90 12.06 20.28
C ALA A 217 -13.86 10.64 20.90
N GLY A 218 -14.84 9.77 20.59
CA GLY A 218 -14.86 8.40 21.08
C GLY A 218 -13.75 7.50 20.50
N TRP A 219 -13.16 7.87 19.38
CA TRP A 219 -12.17 7.10 18.61
C TRP A 219 -10.72 7.50 18.88
N VAL A 220 -10.48 8.58 19.62
CA VAL A 220 -9.13 9.05 19.97
C VAL A 220 -8.32 7.93 20.61
N ASN A 221 -7.14 7.65 20.06
CA ASN A 221 -6.22 6.57 20.44
C ASN A 221 -6.82 5.15 20.36
N ARG A 222 -7.90 4.96 19.59
CA ARG A 222 -8.44 3.64 19.23
C ARG A 222 -8.08 3.33 17.79
N LEU A 223 -7.00 2.59 17.62
CA LEU A 223 -6.45 2.26 16.31
C LEU A 223 -7.52 1.61 15.42
N ALA A 224 -7.64 2.14 14.20
CA ALA A 224 -8.55 1.58 13.20
C ALA A 224 -8.05 0.26 12.60
N SER A 225 -8.99 -0.56 12.13
CA SER A 225 -8.75 -1.91 11.61
C SER A 225 -7.98 -1.95 10.29
N GLY A 226 -8.29 -1.07 9.33
CA GLY A 226 -7.78 -1.19 7.96
C GLY A 226 -6.31 -0.81 7.81
N ASP A 227 -5.49 -1.67 7.23
CA ASP A 227 -4.04 -1.48 7.17
C ASP A 227 -3.56 -0.59 6.02
N ARG A 228 -4.40 -0.25 5.05
CA ARG A 228 -3.95 0.45 3.82
C ARG A 228 -4.75 1.72 3.54
N SER A 229 -4.66 2.66 4.48
CA SER A 229 -5.36 3.94 4.42
C SER A 229 -4.69 5.01 3.56
N LEU A 230 -3.47 4.77 3.05
CA LEU A 230 -2.80 5.61 2.04
C LEU A 230 -2.44 4.76 0.82
N CYS A 231 -2.79 5.24 -0.37
CA CYS A 231 -2.54 4.54 -1.63
C CYS A 231 -2.14 5.51 -2.74
N ARG A 232 -1.50 5.00 -3.79
CA ARG A 232 -1.10 5.78 -4.97
C ARG A 232 -1.79 5.28 -6.22
N ASP A 233 -2.14 6.19 -7.12
CA ASP A 233 -2.59 5.84 -8.47
C ASP A 233 -1.43 5.69 -9.46
N LYS A 234 -1.73 5.37 -10.72
CA LYS A 234 -0.73 5.29 -11.81
C LYS A 234 0.04 6.60 -12.03
N ASP A 235 -0.59 7.72 -11.71
CA ASP A 235 -0.05 9.06 -11.86
C ASP A 235 0.57 9.56 -10.56
N ASP A 236 0.80 8.68 -9.58
CA ASP A 236 1.47 8.94 -8.31
C ASP A 236 0.77 9.99 -7.43
N ASN A 237 -0.52 10.24 -7.66
CA ASN A 237 -1.35 10.99 -6.73
C ASN A 237 -1.63 10.13 -5.51
N ILE A 238 -1.63 10.74 -4.32
CA ILE A 238 -1.90 10.06 -3.07
C ILE A 238 -3.39 10.17 -2.74
N TYR A 239 -3.99 9.04 -2.40
CA TYR A 239 -5.36 8.94 -1.91
C TYR A 239 -5.35 8.41 -0.49
N CYS A 240 -6.38 8.78 0.27
CA CYS A 240 -6.64 8.24 1.58
C CYS A 240 -8.09 7.80 1.73
N THR A 241 -8.32 6.82 2.60
CA THR A 241 -9.64 6.40 3.04
C THR A 241 -9.84 6.83 4.49
N SER A 242 -11.10 7.06 4.89
CA SER A 242 -11.44 7.33 6.28
C SER A 242 -11.96 6.07 6.95
N ASP A 243 -11.59 5.86 8.22
CA ASP A 243 -11.98 4.67 8.98
C ASP A 243 -13.50 4.52 9.06
N TYR A 244 -13.98 3.28 8.89
CA TYR A 244 -15.40 2.92 8.95
C TYR A 244 -16.28 3.70 7.95
N THR A 245 -15.70 4.06 6.81
CA THR A 245 -16.38 4.64 5.66
C THR A 245 -15.87 3.98 4.39
N THR A 246 -16.61 4.20 3.31
CA THR A 246 -16.28 3.68 1.97
C THR A 246 -15.98 4.83 1.01
N ASP A 247 -15.48 5.94 1.58
CA ASP A 247 -15.10 7.17 0.89
C ASP A 247 -13.60 7.20 0.61
N VAL A 248 -13.25 7.71 -0.57
CA VAL A 248 -11.87 7.92 -1.00
C VAL A 248 -11.64 9.39 -1.27
N TYR A 249 -10.58 9.92 -0.66
CA TYR A 249 -10.18 11.30 -0.79
C TYR A 249 -8.82 11.38 -1.48
N MET A 250 -8.69 12.20 -2.52
CA MET A 250 -7.36 12.55 -3.03
C MET A 250 -6.75 13.63 -2.12
N VAL A 251 -5.50 13.42 -1.73
CA VAL A 251 -4.77 14.34 -0.86
C VAL A 251 -4.02 15.34 -1.72
N THR A 252 -4.24 16.63 -1.45
CA THR A 252 -3.47 17.74 -2.01
C THR A 252 -2.77 18.50 -0.89
N THR A 253 -1.93 19.47 -1.23
CA THR A 253 -1.12 20.21 -0.26
C THR A 253 -1.96 21.04 0.72
N ASP A 254 -3.18 21.42 0.33
CA ASP A 254 -4.04 22.34 1.08
C ASP A 254 -5.48 21.84 1.28
N SER A 255 -5.81 20.63 0.80
CA SER A 255 -7.16 20.11 0.84
C SER A 255 -7.25 18.59 0.63
N LEU A 256 -8.39 18.02 1.06
CA LEU A 256 -8.82 16.67 0.69
C LEU A 256 -9.99 16.76 -0.28
N TRP A 257 -9.87 16.13 -1.43
CA TRP A 257 -10.95 16.11 -2.43
C TRP A 257 -11.67 14.77 -2.35
N HIS A 258 -12.96 14.79 -2.00
CA HIS A 258 -13.79 13.59 -1.96
C HIS A 258 -14.09 13.12 -3.38
N CYS A 259 -13.35 12.10 -3.84
CA CYS A 259 -13.35 11.67 -5.24
C CYS A 259 -14.35 10.54 -5.48
N TYR A 260 -14.41 9.59 -4.55
CA TYR A 260 -15.21 8.36 -4.71
C TYR A 260 -15.97 8.02 -3.44
N HIS A 261 -17.20 7.51 -3.63
CA HIS A 261 -18.01 6.88 -2.60
C HIS A 261 -18.47 5.52 -3.11
N TYR A 262 -18.17 4.43 -2.39
CA TYR A 262 -18.67 3.10 -2.71
C TYR A 262 -19.93 2.81 -1.92
N ASP A 263 -21.05 2.62 -2.62
CA ASP A 263 -22.33 2.23 -2.06
C ASP A 263 -22.54 0.71 -2.23
N PHE A 264 -22.47 -0.03 -1.13
CA PHE A 264 -22.69 -1.47 -1.07
C PHE A 264 -24.15 -1.86 -0.77
N GLY A 265 -25.08 -0.91 -0.90
CA GLY A 265 -26.50 -1.07 -0.63
C GLY A 265 -26.75 -1.57 0.80
N LYS A 266 -27.40 -2.74 0.91
CA LYS A 266 -27.72 -3.35 2.21
C LYS A 266 -26.49 -3.83 2.99
N TYR A 267 -25.32 -3.92 2.36
CA TYR A 267 -24.07 -4.34 3.00
C TYR A 267 -23.23 -3.15 3.48
N ASN A 268 -23.68 -1.91 3.27
CA ASN A 268 -23.03 -0.76 3.89
C ASN A 268 -23.04 -0.90 5.41
N PHE A 269 -21.93 -0.54 6.04
CA PHE A 269 -21.84 -0.58 7.49
C PHE A 269 -22.78 0.45 8.13
N PRO A 270 -23.73 0.03 8.99
CA PRO A 270 -24.73 0.94 9.55
C PRO A 270 -24.10 2.00 10.46
N LYS A 271 -24.46 3.27 10.25
CA LYS A 271 -23.88 4.42 10.99
C LYS A 271 -24.13 4.35 12.49
N ASP A 272 -25.25 3.79 12.91
CA ASP A 272 -25.61 3.58 14.32
C ASP A 272 -24.72 2.55 15.03
N LEU A 273 -24.18 1.57 14.27
CA LEU A 273 -23.21 0.58 14.75
C LEU A 273 -21.76 1.10 14.74
N ASN A 274 -21.47 2.21 14.05
CA ASN A 274 -20.16 2.87 14.01
C ASN A 274 -19.85 3.62 15.32
N ARG A 275 -19.65 2.82 16.38
CA ARG A 275 -19.29 3.25 17.73
C ARG A 275 -18.16 2.36 18.25
N PRO A 276 -17.17 2.94 18.96
CA PRO A 276 -16.05 2.16 19.48
C PRO A 276 -16.47 0.98 20.34
N GLU A 277 -17.46 1.17 21.23
CA GLU A 277 -17.90 0.12 22.16
C GLU A 277 -18.55 -1.08 21.45
N ILE A 278 -19.15 -0.82 20.28
CA ILE A 278 -19.76 -1.85 19.45
C ILE A 278 -18.68 -2.55 18.65
N ILE A 279 -17.83 -1.81 17.94
CA ILE A 279 -16.80 -2.38 17.06
C ILE A 279 -15.75 -3.16 17.84
N GLU A 280 -15.32 -2.70 19.01
CA GLU A 280 -14.36 -3.45 19.84
C GLU A 280 -14.93 -4.77 20.38
N LYS A 281 -16.24 -4.81 20.65
CA LYS A 281 -16.93 -6.02 21.14
C LYS A 281 -17.35 -6.96 20.02
N MET A 282 -17.93 -6.42 18.95
CA MET A 282 -18.47 -7.16 17.82
C MET A 282 -17.42 -7.48 16.76
N GLY A 283 -16.35 -6.68 16.61
CA GLY A 283 -15.24 -6.96 15.68
C GLY A 283 -14.46 -8.22 16.04
N ARG A 284 -14.57 -8.69 17.29
CA ARG A 284 -14.09 -10.02 17.72
C ARG A 284 -15.08 -11.15 17.42
N ALA A 285 -16.31 -10.82 17.01
CA ALA A 285 -17.37 -11.76 16.69
C ALA A 285 -17.62 -11.78 15.17
N HIS A 286 -18.11 -12.90 14.65
CA HIS A 286 -18.41 -13.07 13.22
C HIS A 286 -19.58 -12.19 12.73
N GLN A 287 -20.14 -11.33 13.58
CA GLN A 287 -21.39 -10.58 13.37
C GLN A 287 -21.20 -9.33 12.49
N LEU A 288 -19.98 -8.79 12.37
CA LEU A 288 -19.68 -7.68 11.46
C LEU A 288 -19.37 -8.14 10.03
N ASN A 289 -19.22 -9.45 9.81
CA ASN A 289 -18.83 -10.03 8.53
C ASN A 289 -19.88 -9.84 7.42
N ASP A 290 -21.12 -9.47 7.75
CA ASP A 290 -22.19 -9.20 6.77
C ASP A 290 -22.16 -7.76 6.22
N TYR A 291 -21.21 -6.92 6.68
CA TYR A 291 -21.06 -5.55 6.23
C TYR A 291 -19.66 -5.29 5.67
N VAL A 292 -19.56 -4.29 4.80
CA VAL A 292 -18.29 -3.68 4.39
C VAL A 292 -17.99 -2.52 5.34
N LEU A 293 -16.97 -2.68 6.17
CA LEU A 293 -16.62 -1.69 7.20
C LEU A 293 -15.82 -0.54 6.61
N ASP A 294 -14.79 -0.87 5.84
CA ASP A 294 -13.82 0.04 5.27
C ASP A 294 -13.43 -0.41 3.86
N LEU A 295 -12.93 0.57 3.10
CA LEU A 295 -12.29 0.36 1.81
C LEU A 295 -10.77 0.32 2.00
N GLU A 296 -10.13 -0.68 1.40
CA GLU A 296 -8.68 -0.87 1.42
C GLU A 296 -8.11 -0.87 0.00
N ASP A 297 -6.79 -0.68 -0.12
CA ASP A 297 -6.05 -0.82 -1.39
C ASP A 297 -6.69 -0.06 -2.56
N PHE A 298 -6.90 1.25 -2.43
CA PHE A 298 -7.41 2.02 -3.56
C PHE A 298 -6.34 2.16 -4.66
N TYR A 299 -6.70 1.92 -5.92
CA TYR A 299 -5.83 2.21 -7.05
C TYR A 299 -6.64 2.70 -8.25
N LYS A 300 -6.18 3.80 -8.86
CA LYS A 300 -6.72 4.33 -10.11
C LYS A 300 -5.72 4.10 -11.24
N GLY A 301 -6.14 3.29 -12.21
CA GLY A 301 -5.40 3.03 -13.45
C GLY A 301 -5.79 4.02 -14.56
N GLU A 302 -5.59 3.60 -15.81
CA GLU A 302 -5.99 4.39 -16.99
C GLU A 302 -7.48 4.24 -17.30
N ASN A 303 -7.97 3.00 -17.24
CA ASN A 303 -9.36 2.65 -17.57
C ASN A 303 -10.11 2.00 -16.41
N TYR A 304 -9.47 1.84 -15.25
CA TYR A 304 -10.04 1.10 -14.13
C TYR A 304 -9.82 1.81 -12.81
N VAL A 305 -10.81 1.75 -11.94
CA VAL A 305 -10.70 2.10 -10.52
C VAL A 305 -10.89 0.82 -9.73
N VAL A 306 -9.93 0.46 -8.90
CA VAL A 306 -9.94 -0.77 -8.12
C VAL A 306 -9.78 -0.51 -6.64
N SER A 307 -10.40 -1.37 -5.83
CA SER A 307 -10.24 -1.38 -4.38
C SER A 307 -10.49 -2.76 -3.82
N SER A 308 -10.01 -3.02 -2.61
CA SER A 308 -10.28 -4.24 -1.89
C SER A 308 -11.20 -3.99 -0.70
N VAL A 309 -12.02 -4.99 -0.37
CA VAL A 309 -12.89 -4.98 0.82
C VAL A 309 -12.87 -6.34 1.48
N LEU A 310 -12.89 -6.37 2.81
CA LEU A 310 -13.17 -7.59 3.56
C LEU A 310 -14.67 -7.76 3.71
N PHE A 311 -15.22 -8.83 3.12
CA PHE A 311 -16.64 -9.15 3.24
C PHE A 311 -16.83 -10.65 3.45
N LYS A 312 -17.62 -11.02 4.47
CA LYS A 312 -17.85 -12.41 4.87
C LYS A 312 -16.57 -13.20 5.10
N GLY A 313 -15.55 -12.54 5.66
CA GLY A 313 -14.24 -13.14 5.96
C GLY A 313 -13.37 -13.39 4.72
N ARG A 314 -13.71 -12.84 3.55
CA ARG A 314 -12.93 -12.97 2.33
C ARG A 314 -12.62 -11.59 1.73
N TYR A 315 -11.38 -11.39 1.31
CA TYR A 315 -11.02 -10.21 0.52
C TYR A 315 -11.63 -10.31 -0.88
N ARG A 316 -12.32 -9.25 -1.26
CA ARG A 316 -12.91 -9.07 -2.59
C ARG A 316 -12.28 -7.86 -3.25
N ILE A 317 -11.86 -8.04 -4.49
CA ILE A 317 -11.42 -6.96 -5.37
C ILE A 317 -12.61 -6.44 -6.13
N ILE A 318 -12.90 -5.16 -5.96
CA ILE A 318 -13.90 -4.42 -6.72
C ILE A 318 -13.16 -3.74 -7.87
N ILE A 319 -13.62 -3.98 -9.10
CA ILE A 319 -13.09 -3.38 -10.32
C ILE A 319 -14.21 -2.60 -10.97
N TYR A 320 -14.08 -1.29 -11.03
CA TYR A 320 -14.87 -0.41 -11.88
C TYR A 320 -14.13 -0.18 -13.18
N ASP A 321 -14.79 -0.48 -14.30
CA ASP A 321 -14.32 -0.31 -15.67
C ASP A 321 -14.91 1.00 -16.21
N GLU A 322 -14.07 2.02 -16.39
CA GLU A 322 -14.50 3.38 -16.75
C GLU A 322 -15.04 3.45 -18.19
N GLU A 323 -14.54 2.60 -19.09
CA GLU A 323 -14.97 2.55 -20.49
C GLU A 323 -16.38 1.97 -20.61
N THR A 324 -16.64 0.84 -19.95
CA THR A 324 -17.94 0.15 -19.99
C THR A 324 -18.92 0.63 -18.93
N GLN A 325 -18.44 1.40 -17.94
CA GLN A 325 -19.16 1.83 -16.75
C GLN A 325 -19.76 0.64 -15.97
N THR A 326 -19.01 -0.45 -15.89
CA THR A 326 -19.44 -1.67 -15.18
C THR A 326 -18.61 -1.92 -13.95
N ILE A 327 -19.24 -2.45 -12.91
CA ILE A 327 -18.58 -2.88 -11.67
C ILE A 327 -18.61 -4.39 -11.60
N ASN A 328 -17.46 -5.00 -11.30
CA ASN A 328 -17.35 -6.43 -11.03
C ASN A 328 -16.62 -6.64 -9.70
N SER A 329 -16.98 -7.71 -8.99
CA SER A 329 -16.27 -8.13 -7.79
C SER A 329 -15.70 -9.53 -7.95
N PHE A 330 -14.49 -9.74 -7.43
CA PHE A 330 -13.83 -11.04 -7.44
C PHE A 330 -13.21 -11.36 -6.09
N ILE A 331 -13.35 -12.60 -5.63
CA ILE A 331 -12.61 -13.12 -4.47
C ILE A 331 -11.18 -13.39 -4.94
N ALA A 332 -10.20 -12.72 -4.32
CA ALA A 332 -8.79 -12.89 -4.60
C ALA A 332 -8.06 -13.44 -3.37
N SER A 333 -7.98 -14.77 -3.29
CA SER A 333 -7.23 -15.44 -2.22
C SER A 333 -5.75 -15.04 -2.28
N GLY A 334 -5.16 -14.68 -1.14
CA GLY A 334 -3.74 -14.30 -1.07
C GLY A 334 -3.45 -12.90 -1.63
N PHE A 335 -4.44 -12.06 -1.92
CA PHE A 335 -4.23 -10.68 -2.33
C PHE A 335 -3.38 -9.89 -1.31
N LYS A 336 -2.42 -9.12 -1.82
CA LYS A 336 -1.46 -8.37 -1.01
C LYS A 336 -1.38 -6.88 -1.28
N CYS A 337 -1.63 -6.39 -2.49
CA CYS A 337 -1.71 -4.94 -2.77
C CYS A 337 -2.02 -4.68 -4.25
N PHE A 338 -2.36 -3.43 -4.54
CA PHE A 338 -2.04 -2.82 -5.83
C PHE A 338 -0.77 -1.98 -5.73
N SER A 339 0.12 -2.11 -6.71
CA SER A 339 1.38 -1.39 -6.76
C SER A 339 1.87 -1.27 -8.20
N ASP A 340 2.22 -0.05 -8.64
CA ASP A 340 2.80 0.23 -9.96
C ASP A 340 2.05 -0.42 -11.13
N ASN A 341 0.72 -0.21 -11.21
CA ASN A 341 -0.18 -0.80 -12.22
C ASN A 341 -0.29 -2.33 -12.18
N ASN A 342 0.08 -2.94 -11.05
CA ASN A 342 -0.05 -4.37 -10.83
C ASN A 342 -0.92 -4.66 -9.61
N MET A 343 -1.68 -5.75 -9.68
CA MET A 343 -2.22 -6.43 -8.52
C MET A 343 -1.29 -7.58 -8.15
N VAL A 344 -0.92 -7.66 -6.86
CA VAL A 344 0.00 -8.68 -6.36
C VAL A 344 -0.74 -9.60 -5.39
N LEU A 345 -0.67 -10.89 -5.67
CA LEU A 345 -1.05 -11.97 -4.77
C LEU A 345 0.21 -12.67 -4.27
N SER A 346 0.12 -13.28 -3.09
CA SER A 346 1.19 -14.07 -2.49
C SER A 346 0.62 -15.39 -1.98
N THR A 347 1.21 -16.48 -2.43
CA THR A 347 0.82 -17.84 -2.08
C THR A 347 2.05 -18.55 -1.51
N PRO A 348 1.95 -19.22 -0.33
CA PRO A 348 3.09 -19.92 0.24
C PRO A 348 3.59 -21.06 -0.67
N ALA A 349 4.88 -21.36 -0.60
CA ALA A 349 5.50 -22.35 -1.49
C ALA A 349 4.93 -23.76 -1.30
N ASP A 350 4.57 -24.13 -0.07
CA ASP A 350 3.95 -25.41 0.31
C ASP A 350 2.66 -25.73 -0.49
N THR A 351 1.92 -24.71 -0.89
CA THR A 351 0.68 -24.85 -1.64
C THR A 351 1.00 -25.38 -3.03
N TYR A 352 2.06 -24.86 -3.67
CA TYR A 352 2.50 -25.35 -4.98
C TYR A 352 3.18 -26.70 -4.90
N THR A 353 3.99 -26.97 -3.87
CA THR A 353 4.56 -28.31 -3.69
C THR A 353 3.47 -29.36 -3.53
N HIS A 354 2.39 -29.05 -2.80
CA HIS A 354 1.23 -29.92 -2.67
C HIS A 354 0.49 -30.15 -4.00
N LEU A 355 0.26 -29.10 -4.79
CA LEU A 355 -0.34 -29.21 -6.13
C LEU A 355 0.55 -30.03 -7.08
N PHE A 356 1.87 -29.90 -6.98
CA PHE A 356 2.82 -30.58 -7.85
C PHE A 356 3.01 -32.06 -7.55
N THR A 357 2.80 -32.45 -6.29
CA THR A 357 2.84 -33.83 -5.79
C THR A 357 1.48 -34.52 -5.89
N ASN A 358 0.38 -33.75 -5.97
CA ASN A 358 -0.98 -34.25 -6.13
C ASN A 358 -1.66 -33.66 -7.37
N PRO A 359 -1.25 -34.04 -8.60
CA PRO A 359 -1.80 -33.47 -9.82
C PRO A 359 -3.32 -33.66 -9.99
N SER A 360 -3.96 -34.57 -9.26
CA SER A 360 -5.41 -34.79 -9.31
C SER A 360 -6.24 -33.58 -8.83
N ILE A 361 -5.65 -32.65 -8.07
CA ILE A 361 -6.35 -31.45 -7.55
C ILE A 361 -6.74 -30.50 -8.69
N ILE A 362 -5.83 -30.29 -9.65
CA ILE A 362 -6.05 -29.38 -10.79
C ILE A 362 -6.00 -30.07 -12.16
N GLY A 363 -5.53 -31.32 -12.22
CA GLY A 363 -5.33 -32.11 -13.43
C GLY A 363 -3.86 -32.12 -13.88
N ASP A 364 -3.44 -33.23 -14.49
CA ASP A 364 -2.05 -33.46 -14.90
C ASP A 364 -1.53 -32.41 -15.89
N GLU A 365 -2.35 -32.04 -16.86
CA GLU A 365 -1.98 -31.04 -17.88
C GLU A 365 -1.78 -29.66 -17.25
N GLN A 366 -2.72 -29.22 -16.41
CA GLN A 366 -2.62 -27.93 -15.71
C GLN A 366 -1.44 -27.89 -14.74
N THR A 367 -1.16 -29.01 -14.07
CA THR A 367 0.01 -29.15 -13.20
C THR A 367 1.31 -29.01 -14.00
N LYS A 368 1.38 -29.61 -15.19
CA LYS A 368 2.55 -29.48 -16.09
C LYS A 368 2.72 -28.05 -16.60
N GLU A 369 1.64 -27.38 -17.01
CA GLU A 369 1.69 -25.98 -17.43
C GLU A 369 2.13 -25.06 -16.28
N LEU A 370 1.55 -25.23 -15.09
CA LEU A 370 1.91 -24.44 -13.92
C LEU A 370 3.40 -24.59 -13.56
N LYS A 371 3.94 -25.82 -13.60
CA LYS A 371 5.37 -26.09 -13.36
C LYS A 371 6.31 -25.33 -14.29
N LYS A 372 5.90 -24.96 -15.51
CA LYS A 372 6.75 -24.22 -16.46
C LYS A 372 7.09 -22.81 -15.99
N HIS A 373 6.30 -22.24 -15.08
CA HIS A 373 6.55 -20.90 -14.53
C HIS A 373 7.64 -20.88 -13.46
N PHE A 374 8.09 -22.04 -12.98
CA PHE A 374 9.04 -22.18 -11.88
C PHE A 374 10.43 -22.53 -12.44
N LYS A 375 11.42 -21.67 -12.18
CA LYS A 375 12.81 -21.78 -12.67
C LYS A 375 13.56 -22.94 -12.00
N TYR A 376 13.26 -23.21 -10.73
CA TYR A 376 13.89 -24.25 -9.92
C TYR A 376 12.85 -25.07 -9.15
N PRO A 377 13.18 -26.31 -8.73
CA PRO A 377 12.30 -27.12 -7.88
C PRO A 377 11.99 -26.39 -6.56
N LEU A 378 10.71 -26.39 -6.17
CA LEU A 378 10.24 -25.79 -4.93
C LEU A 378 10.42 -26.74 -3.73
N ARG A 379 10.73 -26.15 -2.58
CA ARG A 379 10.66 -26.77 -1.24
C ARG A 379 9.54 -26.12 -0.45
N GLU A 380 9.00 -26.83 0.54
CA GLU A 380 7.90 -26.32 1.39
C GLU A 380 8.29 -25.06 2.16
N GLU A 381 9.56 -24.98 2.58
CA GLU A 381 10.12 -23.87 3.37
C GLU A 381 10.64 -22.71 2.49
N ASP A 382 10.46 -22.76 1.17
CA ASP A 382 10.85 -21.64 0.31
C ASP A 382 9.94 -20.42 0.57
N ASN A 383 10.48 -19.23 0.30
CA ASN A 383 9.74 -17.98 0.33
C ASN A 383 8.45 -18.06 -0.51
N PRO A 384 7.42 -17.27 -0.15
CA PRO A 384 6.17 -17.29 -0.88
C PRO A 384 6.36 -16.90 -2.34
N ILE A 385 5.52 -17.46 -3.19
CA ILE A 385 5.48 -17.15 -4.62
C ILE A 385 4.60 -15.93 -4.81
N LEU A 386 5.11 -14.92 -5.52
CA LEU A 386 4.29 -13.78 -5.90
C LEU A 386 3.63 -14.06 -7.24
N ILE A 387 2.33 -13.77 -7.33
CA ILE A 387 1.55 -13.81 -8.56
C ILE A 387 1.20 -12.38 -8.91
N ILE A 388 1.70 -11.91 -10.04
CA ILE A 388 1.60 -10.52 -10.46
C ILE A 388 0.68 -10.44 -11.67
N TYR A 389 -0.40 -9.69 -11.52
CA TYR A 389 -1.34 -9.36 -12.57
C TYR A 389 -1.16 -7.89 -12.95
N GLU A 390 -0.65 -7.65 -14.15
CA GLU A 390 -0.55 -6.29 -14.69
C GLU A 390 -1.89 -5.89 -15.31
N PHE A 391 -2.42 -4.72 -14.96
CA PHE A 391 -3.63 -4.20 -15.61
C PHE A 391 -3.36 -3.85 -17.08
N LYS A 392 -4.34 -4.05 -17.95
CA LYS A 392 -4.23 -3.76 -19.40
C LYS A 392 -4.20 -2.28 -19.72
#